data_AF-A0A925GXF3-F1
#
_entry.id   AF-A0A925GXF3-F1
#
_cell.length_a   1.000
_cell.length_b   1.000
_cell.length_c   1.000
_cell.angle_alpha   90.00
_cell.angle_beta   90.00
_cell.angle_gamma   90.00
#
_symmetry.space_group_name_H-M   'P 1'
#
loop_
_entity.id
_entity.type
_entity.pdbx_description
1 polymer ?
#
loop_
_entity_poly.entity_id
_entity_poly.type
_entity_poly.pdbx_seq_one_letter_code
_entity_poly.pdbx_strand_id
1 'polypeptide(L)'
;MSLTPAQMTGIVDRIQHYIETKFFNPLADVAGWTEAWRQQRAWLLASTAADEFERRVSVVLATLKSSHVAFFHGAGARVPAPYALNATFLKGDDPEPLWLFLDVLEGGVAF
;
A
#
# COMPACT_ATOMS: atom_id res chain seq x y z
N MET A 1 -14.37 -12.88 3.75
CA MET A 1 -14.61 -12.50 5.15
C MET A 1 -15.17 -11.09 5.18
N SER A 2 -16.18 -10.81 6.01
CA SER A 2 -16.75 -9.46 6.17
C SER A 2 -16.01 -8.67 7.26
N LEU A 3 -15.60 -7.44 6.98
CA LEU A 3 -14.99 -6.54 7.97
C LEU A 3 -16.08 -5.91 8.85
N THR A 4 -15.87 -5.91 10.17
CA THR A 4 -16.75 -5.18 11.09
C THR A 4 -16.40 -3.68 11.12
N PRO A 5 -17.32 -2.79 11.54
CA PRO A 5 -17.03 -1.36 11.68
C PRO A 5 -15.85 -1.05 12.61
N ALA A 6 -15.70 -1.83 13.69
CA ALA A 6 -14.56 -1.70 14.61
C ALA A 6 -13.24 -2.10 13.95
N GLN A 7 -13.24 -3.15 13.11
CA GLN A 7 -12.07 -3.55 12.34
C GLN A 7 -11.70 -2.50 11.29
N MET A 8 -12.67 -1.97 10.54
CA MET A 8 -12.43 -0.89 9.57
C MET A 8 -11.83 0.34 10.25
N THR A 9 -12.36 0.72 11.42
CA THR A 9 -11.82 1.82 12.23
C THR A 9 -10.36 1.56 12.62
N GLY A 10 -10.06 0.39 13.19
CA GLY A 10 -8.69 0.04 13.57
C GLY A 10 -7.71 -0.02 12.39
N ILE A 11 -8.17 -0.44 11.20
CA ILE A 11 -7.36 -0.41 9.98
C ILE A 11 -7.06 1.03 9.56
N VAL A 12 -8.08 1.89 9.51
CA VAL A 12 -7.93 3.30 9.13
C VAL A 12 -6.94 4.02 10.06
N ASP A 13 -7.06 3.79 11.36
CA ASP A 13 -6.20 4.41 12.36
C ASP A 13 -4.75 3.90 12.24
N ARG A 14 -4.54 2.60 11.96
CA ARG A 14 -3.19 2.05 11.72
C ARG A 14 -2.55 2.58 10.44
N ILE A 15 -3.32 2.74 9.36
CA ILE A 15 -2.80 3.30 8.11
C ILE A 15 -2.28 4.72 8.38
N GLN A 16 -3.08 5.56 9.03
CA GLN A 16 -2.65 6.90 9.39
C GLN A 16 -1.36 6.87 10.24
N HIS A 17 -1.33 6.04 11.28
CA HIS A 17 -0.16 5.89 12.14
C HIS A 17 1.11 5.50 11.35
N TYR A 18 1.01 4.53 10.44
CA TYR A 18 2.17 4.10 9.66
C TYR A 18 2.64 5.15 8.65
N ILE A 19 1.73 5.88 8.00
CA ILE A 19 2.12 6.98 7.13
C ILE A 19 2.80 8.09 7.95
N GLU A 20 2.25 8.48 9.10
CA GLU A 20 2.83 9.55 9.93
C GLU A 20 4.18 9.17 10.56
N THR A 21 4.44 7.88 10.81
CA THR A 21 5.63 7.46 11.59
C THR A 21 6.69 6.70 10.80
N LYS A 22 6.35 6.11 9.65
CA LYS A 22 7.24 5.22 8.89
C LYS A 22 7.41 5.61 7.43
N PHE A 23 6.44 6.33 6.85
CA PHE A 23 6.56 6.73 5.46
C PHE A 23 7.60 7.86 5.32
N PHE A 24 8.56 7.65 4.41
CA PHE A 24 9.56 8.64 4.08
C PHE A 24 9.61 8.82 2.56
N ASN A 25 9.21 10.00 2.10
CA ASN A 25 9.45 10.48 0.75
C ASN A 25 9.60 12.01 0.81
N PRO A 26 10.80 12.57 0.56
CA PRO A 26 11.03 14.00 0.68
C PRO A 26 10.24 14.84 -0.32
N LEU A 27 9.68 14.23 -1.36
CA LEU A 27 8.89 14.90 -2.40
C LEU A 27 7.38 14.80 -2.15
N ALA A 28 6.95 14.02 -1.16
CA ALA A 28 5.52 13.82 -0.87
C ALA A 28 4.97 14.90 0.06
N ASP A 29 3.78 15.41 -0.24
CA ASP A 29 3.01 16.28 0.66
C ASP A 29 2.27 15.44 1.71
N VAL A 30 3.01 14.97 2.71
CA VAL A 30 2.46 14.14 3.80
C VAL A 30 1.44 14.92 4.63
N ALA A 31 1.68 16.22 4.86
CA ALA A 31 0.76 17.05 5.64
C ALA A 31 -0.59 17.22 4.92
N GLY A 32 -0.57 17.55 3.63
CA GLY A 32 -1.77 17.63 2.81
C GLY A 32 -2.49 16.29 2.68
N TRP A 33 -1.73 15.20 2.54
CA TRP A 33 -2.31 13.85 2.54
C TRP A 33 -3.02 13.51 3.86
N THR A 34 -2.41 13.79 5.01
CA THR A 34 -2.98 13.51 6.33
C THR A 34 -4.29 14.27 6.55
N GLU A 35 -4.36 15.53 6.09
CA GLU A 35 -5.61 16.30 6.15
C GLU A 35 -6.69 15.69 5.24
N ALA A 36 -6.34 15.32 4.00
CA ALA A 36 -7.26 14.64 3.09
C ALA A 36 -7.75 13.30 3.66
N TRP A 37 -6.88 12.52 4.31
CA TRP A 37 -7.22 11.26 4.96
C TRP A 37 -8.27 11.46 6.07
N ARG A 38 -8.10 12.50 6.90
CA ARG A 38 -9.06 12.85 7.96
C ARG A 38 -10.42 13.23 7.38
N GLN A 39 -10.45 14.02 6.30
CA GLN A 39 -11.69 14.42 5.63
C GLN A 39 -12.40 13.22 4.99
N GLN A 40 -11.66 12.27 4.44
CA GLN A 40 -12.20 11.06 3.82
C GLN A 40 -12.56 9.95 4.82
N ARG A 41 -12.25 10.11 6.12
CA ARG A 41 -12.48 9.09 7.14
C ARG A 41 -13.94 8.62 7.20
N ALA A 42 -14.89 9.55 7.18
CA ALA A 42 -16.31 9.21 7.19
C ALA A 42 -16.71 8.41 5.94
N TRP A 43 -16.17 8.78 4.78
CA TRP A 43 -16.39 8.05 3.54
C TRP A 43 -15.76 6.66 3.57
N LEU A 44 -14.56 6.48 4.12
CA LEU A 44 -13.95 5.15 4.28
C LEU A 44 -14.81 4.24 5.16
N LEU A 45 -15.27 4.74 6.30
CA LEU A 45 -16.04 3.97 7.29
C LEU A 45 -17.50 3.70 6.87
N ALA A 46 -18.02 4.44 5.89
CA ALA A 46 -19.35 4.22 5.32
C ALA A 46 -19.40 3.05 4.31
N SER A 47 -18.32 2.28 4.16
CA SER A 47 -18.28 1.11 3.27
C SER A 47 -19.16 -0.02 3.81
N THR A 48 -19.91 -0.67 2.94
CA THR A 48 -20.85 -1.74 3.32
C THR A 48 -20.30 -3.15 3.05
N ALA A 49 -19.27 -3.23 2.22
CA ALA A 49 -18.57 -4.45 1.86
C ALA A 49 -17.05 -4.29 2.03
N ALA A 50 -16.36 -5.41 2.26
CA ALA A 50 -14.91 -5.38 2.50
C ALA A 50 -14.15 -4.92 1.24
N ASP A 51 -14.49 -5.45 0.07
CA ASP A 51 -13.89 -5.05 -1.22
C ASP A 51 -14.08 -3.55 -1.51
N GLU A 52 -15.24 -3.00 -1.18
CA GLU A 52 -15.51 -1.58 -1.26
C GLU A 52 -14.58 -0.77 -0.35
N PHE A 53 -14.46 -1.17 0.92
CA PHE A 53 -13.57 -0.53 1.88
C PHE A 53 -12.12 -0.55 1.40
N GLU A 54 -11.62 -1.72 1.00
CA GLU A 54 -10.24 -1.89 0.52
C GLU A 54 -9.98 -1.00 -0.72
N ARG A 55 -10.93 -0.94 -1.67
CA ARG A 55 -10.82 -0.08 -2.85
C ARG A 55 -10.76 1.40 -2.48
N ARG A 56 -11.61 1.85 -1.55
CA ARG A 56 -11.64 3.25 -1.09
C ARG A 56 -10.31 3.62 -0.43
N VAL A 57 -9.76 2.75 0.42
CA VAL A 57 -8.42 2.91 1.02
C VAL A 57 -7.34 3.08 -0.04
N SER A 58 -7.31 2.20 -1.05
CA SER A 58 -6.32 2.28 -2.13
C SER A 58 -6.40 3.60 -2.91
N VAL A 59 -7.60 4.14 -3.15
CA VAL A 59 -7.79 5.44 -3.82
C VAL A 59 -7.14 6.55 -3.03
N VAL A 60 -7.30 6.59 -1.70
CA VAL A 60 -6.70 7.66 -0.88
C VAL A 60 -5.18 7.51 -0.81
N LEU A 61 -4.68 6.28 -0.65
CA LEU A 61 -3.23 6.02 -0.61
C LEU A 61 -2.53 6.38 -1.93
N ALA A 62 -3.18 6.19 -3.08
CA ALA A 62 -2.64 6.58 -4.37
C ALA A 62 -2.34 8.10 -4.47
N THR A 63 -2.99 8.93 -3.65
CA THR A 63 -2.73 10.37 -3.64
C THR A 63 -1.37 10.74 -3.03
N LEU A 64 -0.71 9.83 -2.30
CA LEU A 64 0.70 9.97 -1.89
C LEU A 64 1.67 9.92 -3.08
N LYS A 65 1.22 9.44 -4.24
CA LYS A 65 2.02 9.29 -5.47
C LYS A 65 3.36 8.55 -5.23
N SER A 66 3.33 7.54 -4.36
CA SER A 66 4.48 6.69 -4.07
C SER A 66 4.26 5.30 -4.66
N SER A 67 5.19 4.84 -5.50
CA SER A 67 5.21 3.46 -6.01
C SER A 67 5.42 2.42 -4.91
N HIS A 68 5.94 2.85 -3.74
CA HIS A 68 6.24 2.00 -2.59
C HIS A 68 5.14 2.05 -1.51
N VAL A 69 3.93 2.49 -1.86
CA VAL A 69 2.78 2.44 -0.95
C VAL A 69 1.68 1.65 -1.63
N ALA A 70 1.30 0.55 -0.99
CA ALA A 70 0.22 -0.32 -1.43
C ALA A 70 -0.62 -0.77 -0.23
N PHE A 71 -1.85 -1.19 -0.51
CA PHE A 71 -2.73 -1.80 0.47
C PHE A 71 -3.03 -3.23 0.03
N PHE A 72 -2.66 -4.20 0.87
CA PHE A 72 -2.83 -5.61 0.54
C PHE A 72 -4.25 -6.07 0.87
N HIS A 73 -4.95 -6.55 -0.15
CA HIS A 73 -6.28 -7.15 -0.03
C HIS A 73 -6.22 -8.42 0.82
N GLY A 74 -7.24 -8.67 1.66
CA GLY A 74 -7.30 -9.88 2.49
C GLY A 74 -7.32 -11.19 1.68
N ALA A 75 -7.65 -11.12 0.39
CA ALA A 75 -7.62 -12.25 -0.54
C ALA A 75 -6.25 -12.50 -1.20
N GLY A 76 -5.26 -11.62 -1.01
CA GLY A 76 -3.96 -11.71 -1.70
C GLY A 76 -4.02 -11.47 -3.22
N ALA A 77 -5.21 -11.21 -3.77
CA ALA A 77 -5.35 -10.81 -5.17
C ALA A 77 -4.77 -9.40 -5.36
N ARG A 78 -4.02 -9.18 -6.45
CA ARG A 78 -3.48 -7.86 -6.85
C ARG A 78 -2.36 -7.29 -5.96
N VAL A 79 -1.57 -8.14 -5.32
CA VAL A 79 -0.27 -7.74 -4.75
C VAL A 79 0.58 -7.15 -5.89
N PRO A 80 1.08 -5.89 -5.80
CA PRO A 80 1.96 -5.35 -6.82
C PRO A 80 3.23 -6.19 -6.94
N ALA A 81 3.72 -6.40 -8.16
CA ALA A 81 4.84 -7.31 -8.43
C ALA A 81 6.07 -7.14 -7.48
N PRO A 82 6.51 -5.92 -7.12
CA PRO A 82 7.62 -5.74 -6.18
C PRO A 82 7.37 -6.35 -4.78
N TYR A 83 6.11 -6.41 -4.35
CA TYR A 83 5.69 -6.96 -3.05
C TYR A 83 5.30 -8.43 -3.10
N ALA A 84 5.20 -9.03 -4.29
CA ALA A 84 4.89 -10.46 -4.39
C ALA A 84 6.11 -11.31 -3.98
N LEU A 85 7.31 -10.81 -4.27
CA LEU A 85 8.58 -11.47 -3.94
C LEU A 85 9.40 -10.70 -2.92
N ASN A 86 8.97 -9.49 -2.54
CA ASN A 86 9.78 -8.53 -1.76
C ASN A 86 11.13 -8.24 -2.43
N ALA A 87 11.12 -8.07 -3.75
CA ALA A 87 12.31 -7.79 -4.54
C ALA A 87 11.92 -7.19 -5.89
N THR A 88 12.78 -6.33 -6.41
CA THR A 88 12.66 -5.81 -7.78
C THR A 88 13.74 -6.41 -8.67
N PHE A 89 13.38 -6.80 -9.90
CA PHE A 89 14.31 -7.33 -10.88
C PHE A 89 14.54 -6.37 -12.03
N LEU A 90 15.78 -6.34 -12.53
CA LEU A 90 16.13 -5.75 -13.82
C LEU A 90 16.51 -6.87 -14.78
N LYS A 91 15.97 -6.81 -15.99
CA LYS A 91 16.41 -7.66 -17.08
C LYS A 91 17.67 -7.03 -17.72
N GLY A 92 18.74 -7.81 -17.87
CA GLY A 92 19.90 -7.38 -18.66
C GLY A 92 19.57 -7.22 -20.14
N ASP A 93 20.35 -6.41 -20.85
CA ASP A 93 20.13 -6.10 -22.26
C ASP A 93 20.83 -7.08 -23.23
N ASP A 94 21.51 -8.10 -22.70
CA ASP A 94 22.24 -9.10 -23.49
C ASP A 94 21.30 -10.05 -24.27
N PRO A 95 21.78 -10.69 -25.37
CA PRO A 95 21.01 -11.67 -26.14
C PRO A 95 20.51 -12.85 -25.31
N GLU A 96 21.28 -13.25 -24.30
CA GLU A 96 20.88 -14.18 -23.25
C GLU A 96 20.80 -13.40 -21.92
N PRO A 97 19.66 -12.76 -21.65
CA PRO A 97 19.56 -11.80 -20.57
C PRO A 97 19.50 -12.48 -19.21
N LEU A 98 20.40 -12.09 -18.31
CA LEU A 98 20.32 -12.45 -16.90
C LEU A 98 19.37 -11.51 -16.17
N TRP A 99 18.69 -12.03 -15.15
CA TRP A 99 17.89 -11.23 -14.22
C TRP A 99 18.73 -10.84 -13.01
N LEU A 100 18.78 -9.55 -12.71
CA LEU A 100 19.52 -8.98 -11.60
C LEU A 100 18.54 -8.49 -10.54
N PHE A 101 18.82 -8.77 -9.27
CA PHE A 101 18.11 -8.13 -8.17
C PHE A 101 18.57 -6.67 -8.08
N LEU A 102 17.63 -5.74 -8.19
CA LEU A 102 17.86 -4.31 -7.93
C LEU A 102 17.80 -4.02 -6.43
N ASP A 103 16.86 -4.67 -5.75
CA ASP A 103 16.66 -4.61 -4.31
C ASP A 103 16.08 -5.93 -3.82
N VAL A 104 16.26 -6.18 -2.52
CA VAL A 104 15.57 -7.23 -1.76
C VAL A 104 15.10 -6.59 -0.45
N LEU A 105 13.80 -6.64 -0.20
CA LEU A 105 13.17 -6.13 1.00
C LEU A 105 13.19 -7.22 2.08
N GLU A 106 13.76 -6.93 3.25
CA GLU A 106 13.83 -7.87 4.37
C GLU A 106 12.45 -8.45 4.75
N GLY A 107 12.44 -9.73 5.12
CA GLY A 107 11.26 -10.40 5.66
C GLY A 107 10.25 -10.91 4.61
N GLY A 108 10.62 -10.97 3.33
CA GLY A 108 9.81 -11.61 2.29
C GLY A 108 10.48 -12.80 1.63
N VAL A 109 9.82 -13.37 0.63
CA VAL A 109 10.15 -14.69 0.05
C VAL A 109 11.51 -14.71 -0.67
N ALA A 110 12.02 -13.56 -1.12
CA ALA A 110 13.32 -13.43 -1.75
C ALA A 110 14.50 -13.24 -0.78
N PHE A 111 14.25 -12.99 0.51
CA PHE A 111 15.28 -12.90 1.55
C PHE A 111 15.56 -14.28 2.16
#